data_AF-A0A3N5WZQ4-F1
#
_entry.id   AF-A0A3N5WZQ4-F1
#
_cell.length_a   1.000
_cell.length_b   1.000
_cell.length_c   1.000
_cell.angle_alpha   90.00
_cell.angle_beta   90.00
_cell.angle_gamma   90.00
#
_symmetry.space_group_name_H-M   'P 1'
#
loop_
_entity.id
_entity.type
_entity.pdbx_description
1 polymer ?
#
loop_
_entity_poly.entity_id
_entity_poly.type
_entity_poly.pdbx_seq_one_letter_code
_entity_poly.pdbx_strand_id
1 'polypeptide(L)'
;MAKRLVQGPASPVWLVDADGNPIGDAHPLVIQGVGGELSITDEWEVTTLSDVTADDSDKTFTVPNGYQYQVLWVYVSITSTATAGNRNMAVAVNNALGTQIFEVRAGVTQAASLTYNYTFAPSLADLTAVRDTTFVMCPLPPTLILTAFQQLRVWDQNAVAAGADDMNVFVQIARRAA
;
A
#
# COMPACT_ATOMS: atom_id res chain seq x y z
N MET A 1 -32.70 9.16 -2.27
CA MET A 1 -33.31 10.50 -2.05
C MET A 1 -32.38 11.53 -2.68
N ALA A 2 -32.88 12.34 -3.61
CA ALA A 2 -32.08 13.36 -4.29
C ALA A 2 -32.02 14.64 -3.45
N LYS A 3 -30.81 15.07 -3.04
CA LYS A 3 -30.59 16.39 -2.44
C LYS A 3 -30.50 17.42 -3.56
N ARG A 4 -31.39 18.43 -3.52
CA ARG A 4 -31.44 19.54 -4.50
C ARG A 4 -30.64 20.72 -3.96
N LEU A 5 -29.67 21.21 -4.71
CA LEU A 5 -28.92 22.44 -4.42
C LEU A 5 -29.73 23.66 -4.88
N VAL A 6 -29.82 24.69 -4.04
CA VAL A 6 -30.37 26.00 -4.38
C VAL A 6 -29.19 26.98 -4.39
N GLN A 7 -28.82 27.47 -5.58
CA GLN A 7 -27.65 28.35 -5.75
C GLN A 7 -28.11 29.79 -6.05
N GLY A 8 -27.69 30.74 -5.21
CA GLY A 8 -27.76 32.18 -5.48
C GLY A 8 -26.36 32.73 -5.84
N PRO A 9 -26.25 33.81 -6.63
CA PRO A 9 -25.01 34.20 -7.31
C PRO A 9 -23.86 34.72 -6.41
N ALA A 10 -23.97 34.70 -5.08
CA ALA A 10 -22.90 35.14 -4.18
C ALA A 10 -22.94 34.52 -2.77
N SER A 11 -23.78 33.50 -2.53
CA SER A 11 -23.97 32.97 -1.18
C SER A 11 -23.00 31.82 -0.90
N PRO A 12 -22.36 31.76 0.29
CA PRO A 12 -21.59 30.59 0.71
C PRO A 12 -22.47 29.33 0.67
N VAL A 13 -21.89 28.23 0.19
CA VAL A 13 -22.57 26.93 0.15
C VAL A 13 -22.52 26.33 1.55
N TRP A 14 -23.68 26.24 2.20
CA TRP A 14 -23.82 25.55 3.48
C TRP A 14 -24.17 24.09 3.23
N LEU A 15 -23.43 23.19 3.87
CA LEU A 15 -23.85 21.79 3.96
C LEU A 15 -25.04 21.73 4.92
N VAL A 16 -26.18 21.32 4.38
CA VAL A 16 -27.41 21.12 5.15
C VAL A 16 -27.80 19.64 5.20
N ASP A 17 -28.41 19.24 6.31
CA ASP A 17 -29.02 17.93 6.47
C ASP A 17 -30.25 17.76 5.56
N ALA A 18 -30.97 16.64 5.69
CA ALA A 18 -32.16 16.41 4.89
C ALA A 18 -33.31 17.39 5.19
N ASP A 19 -33.28 18.01 6.37
CA ASP A 19 -34.29 18.94 6.88
C ASP A 19 -33.90 20.41 6.66
N GLY A 20 -32.72 20.67 6.08
CA GLY A 20 -32.23 22.01 5.79
C GLY A 20 -31.44 22.65 6.94
N ASN A 21 -31.14 21.91 8.02
CA ASN A 21 -30.34 22.44 9.12
C ASN A 21 -28.85 22.39 8.78
N PRO A 22 -28.05 23.38 9.23
CA PRO A 22 -26.60 23.35 9.07
C PRO A 22 -26.00 22.10 9.73
N ILE A 23 -25.14 21.38 9.01
CA ILE A 23 -24.38 20.26 9.58
C ILE A 23 -23.08 20.81 10.18
N GLY A 24 -23.01 20.93 11.52
CA GLY A 24 -21.80 21.26 12.28
C GLY A 24 -21.57 22.75 12.60
N ASP A 25 -20.48 23.03 13.34
CA ASP A 25 -20.03 24.39 13.65
C ASP A 25 -19.60 25.09 12.36
N ALA A 26 -20.18 26.25 12.11
CA ALA A 26 -20.17 26.99 10.86
C ALA A 26 -18.78 27.45 10.38
N HIS A 27 -17.96 26.53 9.89
CA HIS A 27 -16.81 26.84 9.06
C HIS A 27 -17.22 26.78 7.59
N PRO A 28 -17.07 27.89 6.84
CA PRO A 28 -17.42 27.89 5.42
C PRO A 28 -16.48 26.95 4.68
N LEU A 29 -17.04 25.91 4.07
CA LEU A 29 -16.33 25.10 3.09
C LEU A 29 -16.13 25.98 1.84
N VAL A 30 -14.92 26.50 1.64
CA VAL A 30 -14.61 27.32 0.47
C VAL A 30 -14.42 26.40 -0.73
N ILE A 31 -15.49 26.22 -1.51
CA ILE A 31 -15.42 25.55 -2.81
C ILE A 31 -14.90 26.57 -3.83
N GLN A 32 -13.59 26.57 -4.10
CA GLN A 32 -13.01 27.38 -5.19
C GLN A 32 -13.30 26.72 -6.54
N GLY A 33 -14.41 27.10 -7.16
CA GLY A 33 -14.75 26.68 -8.53
C GLY A 33 -16.03 27.33 -9.05
N VAL A 34 -15.94 28.07 -10.15
CA VAL A 34 -17.12 28.60 -10.85
C VAL A 34 -17.66 27.47 -11.74
N GLY A 35 -18.74 26.80 -11.30
CA GLY A 35 -19.54 25.90 -12.15
C GLY A 35 -19.13 24.41 -12.19
N GLY A 36 -18.32 23.93 -11.24
CA GLY A 36 -17.98 22.50 -11.14
C GLY A 36 -18.88 21.76 -10.13
N GLU A 37 -19.37 20.58 -10.51
CA GLU A 37 -20.00 19.64 -9.58
C GLU A 37 -18.93 19.13 -8.59
N LEU A 38 -19.22 19.19 -7.28
CA LEU A 38 -18.35 18.62 -6.26
C LEU A 38 -18.63 17.11 -6.19
N SER A 39 -17.80 16.30 -6.84
CA SER A 39 -17.84 14.84 -6.70
C SER A 39 -16.90 14.39 -5.57
N ILE A 40 -17.47 13.94 -4.45
CA ILE A 40 -16.73 13.18 -3.44
C ILE A 40 -16.94 11.71 -3.79
N THR A 41 -15.92 11.07 -4.37
CA THR A 41 -15.97 9.66 -4.75
C THR A 41 -15.22 8.81 -3.74
N ASP A 42 -15.93 7.98 -2.98
CA ASP A 42 -15.37 6.89 -2.14
C ASP A 42 -15.03 5.66 -3.03
N GLU A 43 -14.49 5.94 -4.21
CA GLU A 43 -14.16 4.90 -5.18
C GLU A 43 -12.73 4.42 -4.98
N TRP A 44 -12.54 3.12 -5.16
CA TRP A 44 -11.23 2.49 -5.16
C TRP A 44 -10.54 2.76 -6.50
N GLU A 45 -9.45 3.52 -6.47
CA GLU A 45 -8.58 3.75 -7.61
C GLU A 45 -7.38 2.79 -7.57
N VAL A 46 -7.12 2.08 -8.67
CA VAL A 46 -5.96 1.19 -8.75
C VAL A 46 -4.72 1.99 -9.16
N THR A 47 -3.64 1.83 -8.40
CA THR A 47 -2.34 2.45 -8.72
C THR A 47 -1.18 1.52 -8.34
N THR A 48 0.01 1.83 -8.85
CA THR A 48 1.23 1.07 -8.56
C THR A 48 2.22 1.96 -7.84
N LEU A 49 2.73 1.47 -6.71
CA LEU A 49 3.85 2.04 -5.98
C LEU A 49 5.11 1.23 -6.32
N SER A 50 6.26 1.88 -6.37
CA SER A 50 7.53 1.20 -6.61
C SER A 50 8.66 1.83 -5.82
N ASP A 51 9.57 0.99 -5.33
CA ASP A 51 10.87 1.39 -4.82
C ASP A 51 11.94 0.53 -5.50
N VAL A 52 12.85 1.19 -6.21
CA VAL A 52 13.95 0.59 -6.97
C VAL A 52 15.29 1.19 -6.57
N THR A 53 15.36 1.76 -5.37
CA THR A 53 16.61 2.30 -4.82
C THR A 53 17.61 1.16 -4.67
N ALA A 54 18.76 1.28 -5.30
CA ALA A 54 19.84 0.28 -5.27
C ALA A 54 20.45 0.14 -3.87
N ASP A 55 21.16 -0.97 -3.66
CA ASP A 55 21.90 -1.26 -2.43
C ASP A 55 21.03 -1.18 -1.17
N ASP A 56 19.78 -1.63 -1.26
CA ASP A 56 18.81 -1.56 -0.18
C ASP A 56 17.80 -2.71 -0.28
N SER A 57 17.77 -3.56 0.75
CA SER A 57 16.88 -4.71 0.86
C SER A 57 15.75 -4.53 1.89
N ASP A 58 15.37 -3.29 2.22
CA ASP A 58 14.31 -2.97 3.18
C ASP A 58 13.46 -1.78 2.71
N LYS A 59 12.34 -2.10 2.07
CA LYS A 59 11.45 -1.11 1.44
C LYS A 59 10.21 -0.87 2.28
N THR A 60 9.82 0.39 2.41
CA THR A 60 8.63 0.77 3.20
C THR A 60 7.72 1.71 2.44
N PHE A 61 6.43 1.36 2.35
CA PHE A 61 5.38 2.18 1.76
C PHE A 61 4.42 2.64 2.86
N THR A 62 4.41 3.95 3.12
CA THR A 62 3.53 4.54 4.14
C THR A 62 2.23 5.03 3.52
N VAL A 63 1.10 4.70 4.13
CA VAL A 63 -0.20 5.25 3.73
C VAL A 63 -0.27 6.74 4.13
N PRO A 64 -0.49 7.67 3.18
CA PRO A 64 -0.63 9.08 3.51
C PRO A 64 -1.86 9.36 4.38
N ASN A 65 -1.86 10.52 5.04
CA ASN A 65 -3.04 10.97 5.80
C ASN A 65 -4.27 11.10 4.90
N GLY A 66 -5.45 10.70 5.40
CA GLY A 66 -6.71 10.77 4.65
C GLY A 66 -6.89 9.70 3.58
N TYR A 67 -6.06 8.67 3.54
CA TYR A 67 -6.19 7.55 2.60
C TYR A 67 -6.26 6.19 3.29
N GLN A 68 -6.83 5.22 2.57
CA GLN A 68 -6.74 3.79 2.84
C GLN A 68 -6.20 3.06 1.62
N TYR A 69 -5.32 2.09 1.85
CA TYR A 69 -4.78 1.22 0.80
C TYR A 69 -5.26 -0.21 1.00
N GLN A 70 -5.78 -0.84 -0.04
CA GLN A 70 -5.95 -2.28 -0.11
C GLN A 70 -4.82 -2.86 -0.97
N VAL A 71 -4.01 -3.74 -0.39
CA VAL A 71 -2.91 -4.38 -1.12
C VAL A 71 -3.48 -5.48 -2.03
N LEU A 72 -3.25 -5.35 -3.34
CA LEU A 72 -3.69 -6.34 -4.32
C LEU A 72 -2.59 -7.38 -4.59
N TRP A 73 -1.35 -6.92 -4.77
CA TRP A 73 -0.17 -7.78 -4.83
C TRP A 73 1.10 -7.00 -4.56
N VAL A 74 2.15 -7.72 -4.18
CA VAL A 74 3.54 -7.25 -4.05
C VAL A 74 4.40 -8.16 -4.92
N TYR A 75 5.17 -7.58 -5.82
CA TYR A 75 6.21 -8.25 -6.59
C TYR A 75 7.56 -7.73 -6.15
N VAL A 76 8.50 -8.65 -5.91
CA VAL A 76 9.86 -8.34 -5.48
C VAL A 76 10.84 -9.04 -6.40
N SER A 77 11.82 -8.32 -6.91
CA SER A 77 13.02 -8.92 -7.51
C SER A 77 14.21 -8.54 -6.64
N ILE A 78 14.88 -9.52 -6.05
CA ILE A 78 16.05 -9.31 -5.20
C ILE A 78 17.25 -10.05 -5.79
N THR A 79 18.31 -9.30 -6.06
CA THR A 79 19.63 -9.83 -6.43
C THR A 79 20.53 -9.81 -5.21
N SER A 80 20.87 -11.00 -4.72
CA SER A 80 21.74 -11.15 -3.55
C SER A 80 23.20 -10.98 -3.93
N THR A 81 23.94 -10.25 -3.10
CA THR A 81 25.39 -10.15 -3.18
C THR A 81 26.09 -11.48 -2.89
N ALA A 82 27.41 -11.52 -3.09
CA ALA A 82 28.25 -12.66 -2.73
C ALA A 82 28.41 -12.88 -1.22
N THR A 83 27.87 -11.99 -0.38
CA THR A 83 27.89 -12.13 1.07
C THR A 83 27.17 -13.41 1.48
N ALA A 84 27.92 -14.33 2.08
CA ALA A 84 27.42 -15.63 2.50
C ALA A 84 26.33 -15.46 3.56
N GLY A 85 25.21 -16.14 3.34
CA GLY A 85 24.04 -16.08 4.21
C GLY A 85 22.77 -16.36 3.41
N ASN A 86 21.76 -16.84 4.13
CA ASN A 86 20.46 -17.15 3.56
C ASN A 86 19.52 -15.96 3.76
N ARG A 87 18.99 -15.40 2.68
CA ARG A 87 17.97 -14.35 2.71
C ARG A 87 16.60 -14.97 2.86
N ASN A 88 15.74 -14.31 3.63
CA ASN A 88 14.36 -14.73 3.79
C ASN A 88 13.43 -13.54 3.56
N MET A 89 12.73 -13.55 2.43
CA MET A 89 11.84 -12.45 2.08
C MET A 89 10.59 -12.43 2.94
N ALA A 90 10.23 -11.25 3.43
CA ALA A 90 9.04 -11.03 4.23
C ALA A 90 8.27 -9.77 3.79
N VAL A 91 6.96 -9.80 4.03
CA VAL A 91 6.06 -8.65 3.92
C VAL A 91 5.34 -8.48 5.26
N ALA A 92 5.27 -7.26 5.77
CA ALA A 92 4.61 -6.96 7.03
C ALA A 92 3.81 -5.68 6.97
N VAL A 93 2.87 -5.57 7.90
CA VAL A 93 2.20 -4.32 8.20
C VAL A 93 2.66 -3.83 9.56
N ASN A 94 3.11 -2.58 9.60
CA ASN A 94 3.38 -1.86 10.82
C ASN A 94 2.26 -0.84 11.07
N ASN A 95 1.90 -0.64 12.33
CA ASN A 95 1.01 0.45 12.71
C ASN A 95 1.70 1.82 12.59
N ALA A 96 0.96 2.90 12.84
CA ALA A 96 1.48 4.28 12.76
C ALA A 96 2.65 4.58 13.71
N LEU A 97 2.86 3.76 14.75
CA LEU A 97 3.97 3.86 15.68
C LEU A 97 5.17 2.99 15.28
N GLY A 98 5.14 2.36 14.10
CA GLY A 98 6.18 1.45 13.62
C GLY A 98 6.17 0.06 14.26
N THR A 99 5.12 -0.30 15.01
CA THR A 99 5.00 -1.64 15.60
C THR A 99 4.43 -2.62 14.57
N GLN A 100 5.11 -3.74 14.35
CA GLN A 100 4.63 -4.81 13.47
C GLN A 100 3.36 -5.46 14.04
N ILE A 101 2.30 -5.52 13.24
CA ILE A 101 1.00 -6.10 13.61
C ILE A 101 0.60 -7.30 12.74
N PHE A 102 1.29 -7.50 11.62
CA PHE A 102 1.06 -8.60 10.68
C PHE A 102 2.33 -8.91 9.90
N GLU A 103 2.55 -10.17 9.55
CA GLU A 103 3.70 -10.61 8.75
C GLU A 103 3.37 -11.87 7.93
N VAL A 104 3.88 -11.92 6.71
CA VAL A 104 3.95 -13.11 5.85
C VAL A 104 5.39 -13.29 5.40
N ARG A 105 5.90 -14.52 5.49
CA ARG A 105 7.25 -14.89 5.08
C ARG A 105 7.20 -15.81 3.88
N ALA A 106 8.20 -15.72 3.02
CA ALA A 106 8.43 -16.74 2.02
C ALA A 106 8.81 -18.07 2.69
N GLY A 107 8.26 -19.18 2.18
CA GLY A 107 8.62 -20.52 2.64
C GLY A 107 10.01 -20.99 2.18
N VAL A 108 10.71 -20.18 1.38
CA VAL A 108 11.98 -20.50 0.74
C VAL A 108 13.04 -19.47 1.12
N THR A 109 14.21 -19.96 1.50
CA THR A 109 15.40 -19.12 1.66
C THR A 109 16.19 -19.02 0.36
N GLN A 110 16.79 -17.85 0.13
CA GLN A 110 17.64 -17.57 -1.04
C GLN A 110 19.10 -17.54 -0.61
N ALA A 111 19.95 -18.31 -1.31
CA ALA A 111 21.39 -18.26 -1.11
C ALA A 111 22.00 -16.98 -1.71
N ALA A 112 23.27 -16.71 -1.37
CA ALA A 112 24.05 -15.61 -1.94
C ALA A 112 24.22 -15.74 -3.47
N SER A 113 24.46 -14.62 -4.16
CA SER A 113 24.74 -14.54 -5.62
C SER A 113 23.63 -15.05 -6.54
N LEU A 114 22.38 -14.99 -6.12
CA LEU A 114 21.22 -15.41 -6.90
C LEU A 114 20.24 -14.26 -7.06
N THR A 115 19.43 -14.30 -8.10
CA THR A 115 18.30 -13.39 -8.28
C THR A 115 17.00 -14.18 -8.18
N TYR A 116 16.18 -13.88 -7.18
CA TYR A 116 14.85 -14.48 -7.01
C TYR A 116 13.76 -13.44 -7.20
N ASN A 117 12.60 -13.92 -7.66
CA ASN A 117 11.39 -13.17 -7.91
C ASN A 117 10.30 -13.70 -6.98
N TYR A 118 9.80 -12.86 -6.08
CA TYR A 118 8.76 -13.20 -5.13
C TYR A 118 7.47 -12.49 -5.49
N THR A 119 6.36 -13.23 -5.47
CA THR A 119 5.02 -12.65 -5.62
C THR A 119 4.19 -12.95 -4.39
N PHE A 120 3.77 -11.90 -3.70
CA PHE A 120 2.81 -11.97 -2.61
C PHE A 120 1.45 -11.48 -3.12
N ALA A 121 0.42 -12.32 -3.10
CA ALA A 121 -0.92 -11.90 -3.49
C ALA A 121 -2.01 -12.79 -2.86
N PRO A 122 -3.25 -12.30 -2.75
CA PRO A 122 -4.38 -13.12 -2.37
C PRO A 122 -4.53 -14.36 -3.24
N SER A 123 -4.97 -15.46 -2.63
CA SER A 123 -5.34 -16.70 -3.33
C SER A 123 -4.21 -17.38 -4.12
N LEU A 124 -2.94 -16.99 -3.93
CA LEU A 124 -1.81 -17.75 -4.44
C LEU A 124 -1.59 -19.03 -3.65
N ALA A 125 -0.98 -20.01 -4.30
CA ALA A 125 -0.42 -21.17 -3.60
C ALA A 125 0.84 -20.74 -2.85
N ASP A 126 1.04 -21.30 -1.65
CA ASP A 126 2.27 -21.15 -0.90
C ASP A 126 3.34 -22.09 -1.47
N LEU A 127 4.36 -21.54 -2.12
CA LEU A 127 5.46 -22.32 -2.65
C LEU A 127 6.56 -22.49 -1.59
N THR A 128 6.79 -23.74 -1.21
CA THR A 128 7.88 -24.15 -0.30
C THR A 128 9.18 -24.48 -1.04
N ALA A 129 9.19 -24.33 -2.37
CA ALA A 129 10.35 -24.51 -3.24
C ALA A 129 10.28 -23.53 -4.42
N VAL A 130 11.45 -23.17 -4.96
CA VAL A 130 11.54 -22.27 -6.11
C VAL A 130 11.00 -22.97 -7.36
N ARG A 131 10.07 -22.30 -8.05
CA ARG A 131 9.60 -22.71 -9.38
C ARG A 131 10.43 -22.02 -10.45
N ASP A 132 10.76 -22.76 -11.51
CA ASP A 132 11.46 -22.18 -12.67
C ASP A 132 12.76 -21.47 -12.28
N THR A 133 13.49 -22.07 -11.32
CA THR A 133 14.80 -21.64 -10.79
C THR A 133 14.83 -20.31 -10.04
N THR A 134 13.86 -19.42 -10.22
CA THR A 134 13.90 -18.07 -9.64
C THR A 134 12.58 -17.59 -9.01
N PHE A 135 11.44 -18.25 -9.25
CA PHE A 135 10.14 -17.75 -8.82
C PHE A 135 9.60 -18.40 -7.54
N VAL A 136 9.09 -17.56 -6.63
CA VAL A 136 8.43 -17.97 -5.38
C VAL A 136 7.09 -17.23 -5.27
N MET A 137 6.05 -17.93 -4.82
CA MET A 137 4.73 -17.34 -4.58
C MET A 137 4.34 -17.53 -3.13
N CYS A 138 3.74 -16.50 -2.53
CA CYS A 138 3.36 -16.46 -1.13
C CYS A 138 1.93 -15.88 -0.98
N PRO A 139 1.02 -16.54 -0.26
CA PRO A 139 -0.33 -16.03 -0.12
C PRO A 139 -0.40 -14.82 0.81
N LEU A 140 -1.15 -13.79 0.40
CA LEU A 140 -1.63 -12.73 1.30
C LEU A 140 -3.08 -12.98 1.71
N PRO A 141 -3.52 -12.44 2.87
CA PRO A 141 -4.94 -12.38 3.19
C PRO A 141 -5.71 -11.58 2.12
N PRO A 142 -6.94 -12.00 1.76
CA PRO A 142 -7.71 -11.34 0.69
C PRO A 142 -8.16 -9.91 1.01
N THR A 143 -8.12 -9.51 2.28
CA THR A 143 -8.58 -8.20 2.76
C THR A 143 -7.50 -7.50 3.59
N LEU A 144 -6.29 -7.39 3.02
CA LEU A 144 -5.21 -6.62 3.63
C LEU A 144 -5.39 -5.12 3.34
N ILE A 145 -6.03 -4.43 4.29
CA ILE A 145 -6.28 -2.98 4.22
C ILE A 145 -5.39 -2.27 5.24
N LEU A 146 -4.66 -1.25 4.79
CA LEU A 146 -3.86 -0.36 5.60
C LEU A 146 -4.56 1.00 5.72
N THR A 147 -4.57 1.54 6.93
CA THR A 147 -5.11 2.88 7.23
C THR A 147 -4.02 3.93 7.28
N ALA A 148 -4.41 5.21 7.38
CA ALA A 148 -3.49 6.34 7.45
C ALA A 148 -2.31 6.10 8.41
N PHE A 149 -1.11 6.41 7.94
CA PHE A 149 0.18 6.24 8.62
C PHE A 149 0.63 4.80 8.91
N GLN A 150 -0.19 3.79 8.63
CA GLN A 150 0.30 2.41 8.61
C GLN A 150 1.28 2.22 7.46
N GLN A 151 2.12 1.21 7.60
CA GLN A 151 3.22 0.97 6.68
C GLN A 151 3.17 -0.47 6.17
N LEU A 152 3.33 -0.64 4.87
CA LEU A 152 3.66 -1.92 4.26
C LEU A 152 5.18 -1.99 4.13
N ARG A 153 5.81 -2.95 4.82
CA ARG A 153 7.26 -3.18 4.76
C ARG A 153 7.55 -4.45 3.99
N VAL A 154 8.56 -4.42 3.13
CA VAL A 154 9.03 -5.54 2.32
C VAL A 154 10.55 -5.64 2.49
N TRP A 155 11.06 -6.72 3.06
CA TRP A 155 12.47 -6.79 3.43
C TRP A 155 13.04 -8.20 3.45
N ASP A 156 14.38 -8.30 3.39
CA ASP A 156 15.10 -9.50 3.81
C ASP A 156 15.14 -9.55 5.35
N GLN A 157 14.37 -10.50 5.92
CA GLN A 157 14.24 -10.67 7.36
C GLN A 157 15.57 -10.95 8.06
N ASN A 158 16.49 -11.64 7.37
CA ASN A 158 17.78 -11.98 7.95
C ASN A 158 18.82 -10.85 7.80
N ALA A 159 18.49 -9.80 7.03
CA ALA A 159 19.31 -8.63 6.78
C ALA A 159 20.78 -8.97 6.43
N VAL A 160 20.99 -9.98 5.58
CA VAL A 160 22.33 -10.55 5.32
C VAL A 160 23.29 -9.49 4.78
N ALA A 161 22.83 -8.68 3.83
CA ALA A 161 23.59 -7.56 3.29
C ALA A 161 22.63 -6.42 2.93
N ALA A 162 21.91 -5.93 3.94
CA ALA A 162 20.78 -5.02 3.72
C ALA A 162 21.11 -3.74 2.94
N GLY A 163 22.35 -3.23 3.06
CA GLY A 163 22.83 -2.05 2.35
C GLY A 163 23.66 -2.36 1.09
N ALA A 164 23.55 -3.56 0.53
CA ALA A 164 24.30 -3.97 -0.67
C ALA A 164 23.54 -4.94 -1.58
N ASP A 165 22.53 -5.65 -1.06
CA ASP A 165 21.62 -6.41 -1.90
C ASP A 165 20.68 -5.47 -2.67
N ASP A 166 20.49 -5.73 -3.95
CA ASP A 166 19.63 -4.92 -4.80
C ASP A 166 18.19 -5.47 -4.80
N MET A 167 17.25 -4.72 -4.23
CA MET A 167 15.84 -5.07 -4.18
C MET A 167 14.95 -4.07 -4.91
N ASN A 168 14.24 -4.56 -5.93
CA ASN A 168 13.18 -3.83 -6.60
C ASN A 168 11.82 -4.33 -6.11
N VAL A 169 10.99 -3.42 -5.59
CA VAL A 169 9.64 -3.74 -5.11
C VAL A 169 8.61 -2.97 -5.90
N PHE A 170 7.59 -3.68 -6.37
CA PHE A 170 6.41 -3.12 -7.02
C PHE A 170 5.17 -3.58 -6.26
N VAL A 171 4.31 -2.65 -5.88
CA VAL A 171 3.07 -2.92 -5.15
C VAL A 171 1.90 -2.38 -5.95
N GLN A 172 0.95 -3.24 -6.31
CA GLN A 172 -0.32 -2.76 -6.81
C GLN A 172 -1.31 -2.66 -5.66
N ILE A 173 -1.90 -1.48 -5.54
CA ILE A 173 -2.90 -1.18 -4.52
C ILE A 173 -4.17 -0.69 -5.19
N ALA A 174 -5.29 -0.92 -4.52
CA ALA A 174 -6.43 -0.02 -4.64
C ALA A 174 -6.31 1.02 -3.53
N ARG A 175 -6.48 2.31 -3.83
CA ARG A 175 -6.51 3.40 -2.84
C ARG A 175 -7.87 4.09 -2.85
N ARG A 176 -8.28 4.62 -1.71
CA ARG A 176 -9.45 5.50 -1.60
C ARG A 176 -9.23 6.56 -0.52
N ALA A 177 -9.98 7.65 -0.60
CA ALA A 177 -10.05 8.63 0.49
C ALA A 177 -10.73 8.00 1.72
N ALA A 178 -10.31 8.40 2.92
CA ALA A 178 -10.79 7.87 4.20
C ALA A 178 -11.49 8.93 5.06
#